data_AF-A0A809XW89-F1
#
_entry.id   AF-A0A809XW89-F1
#
_cell.length_a   1.000
_cell.length_b   1.000
_cell.length_c   1.000
_cell.angle_alpha   90.00
_cell.angle_beta   90.00
_cell.angle_gamma   90.00
#
_symmetry.space_group_name_H-M   'P 1'
#
loop_
_entity.id
_entity.type
_entity.pdbx_description
1 polymer ?
#
loop_
_entity_poly.entity_id
_entity_poly.type
_entity_poly.pdbx_seq_one_letter_code
_entity_poly.pdbx_strand_id
1 'polypeptide(L)'
;MRPAIVASFHADIVLGSTVAGSTCFLLHTEREDDMPESVYKVIELIGTSNDSWEKAAANAVEQAAKSLRDLRVAEVVKLDIQLDAKGKVEAYRAKLNVSFKFEGT
;
A
#
# COMPACT_ATOMS: atom_id res chain seq x y z
N MET A 1 -4.43 48.49 -14.66
CA MET A 1 -3.06 48.67 -15.21
C MET A 1 -2.84 47.62 -16.28
N ARG A 2 -2.64 48.04 -17.54
CA ARG A 2 -2.18 47.18 -18.65
C ARG A 2 -0.65 47.26 -18.74
N PRO A 3 -0.01 46.23 -19.32
CA PRO A 3 0.71 46.44 -20.59
C PRO A 3 0.22 45.39 -21.62
N ALA A 4 -0.10 45.65 -22.89
CA ALA A 4 0.55 46.35 -24.00
C ALA A 4 1.71 45.57 -24.66
N ILE A 5 1.41 45.01 -25.86
CA ILE A 5 2.22 45.06 -27.11
C ILE A 5 3.43 44.09 -27.16
N VAL A 6 3.80 43.33 -28.20
CA VAL A 6 3.41 43.10 -29.61
C VAL A 6 4.17 41.85 -30.09
N ALA A 7 3.63 41.08 -31.03
CA ALA A 7 4.39 40.57 -32.19
C ALA A 7 3.43 39.93 -33.19
N SER A 8 3.28 40.63 -34.32
CA SER A 8 2.59 40.21 -35.52
C SER A 8 3.47 39.20 -36.27
N PHE A 9 2.92 38.07 -36.71
CA PHE A 9 3.43 37.35 -37.88
C PHE A 9 2.25 36.81 -38.67
N HIS A 10 1.98 37.47 -39.80
CA HIS A 10 1.29 36.87 -40.95
C HIS A 10 2.27 35.92 -41.65
N ALA A 11 1.82 34.71 -41.98
CA ALA A 11 2.06 34.07 -43.28
C ALA A 11 1.38 32.69 -43.32
N ASP A 12 0.37 32.62 -44.19
CA ASP A 12 0.14 31.58 -45.20
C ASP A 12 -0.24 30.14 -44.82
N ILE A 13 -1.52 29.88 -45.12
CA ILE A 13 -2.07 28.73 -45.85
C ILE A 13 -1.02 27.83 -46.52
N VAL A 14 -1.05 26.53 -46.17
CA VAL A 14 -1.00 25.42 -47.14
C VAL A 14 -1.87 24.26 -46.62
N LEU A 15 -2.73 23.75 -47.52
CA LEU A 15 -3.61 22.59 -47.36
C LEU A 15 -2.85 21.30 -47.03
N GLY A 16 -3.43 20.47 -46.16
CA GLY A 16 -2.95 19.10 -45.92
C GLY A 16 -3.94 18.22 -45.15
N SER A 17 -4.83 17.56 -45.91
CA SER A 17 -5.45 16.25 -45.66
C SER A 17 -6.11 15.93 -44.30
N THR A 18 -7.44 15.90 -44.35
CA THR A 18 -8.34 15.10 -43.49
C THR A 18 -7.82 13.68 -43.27
N VAL A 19 -7.58 13.28 -42.02
CA VAL A 19 -7.84 11.91 -41.53
C VAL A 19 -8.10 11.92 -40.02
N ALA A 20 -8.98 10.99 -39.61
CA ALA A 20 -9.11 10.40 -38.28
C ALA A 20 -10.07 11.07 -37.28
N GLY A 21 -11.29 10.52 -37.25
CA GLY A 21 -11.88 9.97 -36.04
C GLY A 21 -11.96 10.91 -34.84
N SER A 22 -13.09 11.60 -34.73
CA SER A 22 -13.50 12.27 -33.50
C SER A 22 -13.66 11.21 -32.40
N THR A 23 -12.59 10.94 -31.66
CA THR A 23 -12.66 10.23 -30.38
C THR A 23 -13.38 11.15 -29.42
N CYS A 24 -14.68 10.91 -29.30
CA CYS A 24 -15.47 11.29 -28.14
C CYS A 24 -14.73 10.75 -26.91
N PHE A 25 -14.05 11.63 -26.20
CA PHE A 25 -13.43 11.35 -24.92
C PHE A 25 -14.56 11.14 -23.91
N LEU A 26 -15.14 9.93 -23.94
CA LEU A 26 -16.06 9.45 -22.93
C LEU A 26 -15.27 9.25 -21.65
N LEU A 27 -15.35 10.26 -20.78
CA LEU A 27 -15.13 10.15 -19.35
C LEU A 27 -16.22 9.20 -18.80
N HIS A 28 -16.05 7.90 -19.04
CA HIS A 28 -16.67 6.93 -18.16
C HIS A 28 -15.74 6.83 -16.96
N THR A 29 -16.22 7.40 -15.85
CA THR A 29 -15.80 7.07 -14.50
C THR A 29 -15.48 5.58 -14.44
N GLU A 30 -14.24 5.24 -14.12
CA GLU A 30 -13.90 3.88 -13.73
C GLU A 30 -14.85 3.54 -12.58
N ARG A 31 -15.61 2.46 -12.79
CA ARG A 31 -16.65 1.98 -11.88
C ARG A 31 -16.06 1.92 -10.46
N GLU A 32 -16.81 2.43 -9.48
CA GLU A 32 -16.65 1.98 -8.10
C GLU A 32 -16.76 0.46 -8.14
N ASP A 33 -15.61 -0.21 -8.02
CA ASP A 33 -15.57 -1.66 -7.84
C ASP A 33 -16.33 -1.92 -6.54
N ASP A 34 -17.56 -2.39 -6.73
CA ASP A 34 -18.39 -3.12 -5.79
C ASP A 34 -17.48 -4.02 -4.97
N MET A 35 -16.98 -3.52 -3.82
CA MET A 35 -16.15 -4.29 -2.92
C MET A 35 -17.12 -5.31 -2.33
N PRO A 36 -17.08 -6.59 -2.76
CA PRO A 36 -17.90 -7.60 -2.13
C PRO A 36 -17.55 -7.56 -0.65
N GLU A 37 -18.54 -7.67 0.24
CA GLU A 37 -18.34 -7.65 1.69
C GLU A 37 -17.17 -8.57 2.06
N SER A 38 -15.98 -7.98 2.19
CA SER A 38 -14.74 -8.74 2.23
C SER A 38 -14.49 -9.04 3.68
N VAL A 39 -14.72 -10.28 4.06
CA VAL A 39 -14.41 -10.75 5.40
C VAL A 39 -12.90 -10.84 5.53
N TYR A 40 -12.37 -10.30 6.63
CA TYR A 40 -10.95 -10.40 6.97
C TYR A 40 -10.81 -11.19 8.26
N LYS A 41 -9.75 -11.98 8.34
CA LYS A 41 -9.33 -12.60 9.58
C LYS A 41 -8.19 -11.78 10.18
N VAL A 42 -8.27 -11.53 11.48
CA VAL A 42 -7.19 -10.95 12.26
C VAL A 42 -6.63 -12.03 13.16
N ILE A 43 -5.31 -12.18 13.18
CA ILE A 43 -4.59 -13.07 14.08
C ILE A 43 -3.53 -12.30 14.86
N GLU A 44 -3.28 -12.74 16.09
CA GLU A 44 -2.16 -12.24 16.88
C GLU A 44 -0.91 -13.08 16.59
N LEU A 45 0.18 -12.41 16.24
CA LEU A 45 1.50 -12.99 16.05
C LEU A 45 2.49 -12.39 17.03
N ILE A 46 3.44 -13.19 17.48
CA ILE A 46 4.52 -12.72 18.36
C ILE A 46 5.83 -13.02 17.66
N GLY A 47 6.50 -11.97 17.22
CA GLY A 47 7.85 -12.05 16.69
C GLY A 47 8.89 -11.87 17.78
N THR A 48 10.06 -12.49 17.60
CA THR A 48 11.18 -12.40 18.53
C THR A 48 12.48 -12.08 17.80
N SER A 49 13.35 -11.29 18.43
CA SER A 49 14.71 -11.00 17.93
C SER A 49 15.63 -10.64 19.08
N ASN A 50 16.93 -10.93 18.94
CA ASN A 50 17.94 -10.52 19.93
C ASN A 50 18.43 -9.09 19.69
N ASP A 51 18.10 -8.50 18.53
CA ASP A 51 18.67 -7.23 18.10
C ASP A 51 17.75 -6.04 18.35
N SER A 52 16.48 -6.13 17.92
CA SER A 52 15.51 -5.03 18.04
C SER A 52 14.05 -5.48 17.86
N TRP A 53 13.10 -4.63 18.26
CA TRP A 53 11.67 -4.87 18.05
C TRP A 53 11.25 -4.80 16.57
N GLU A 54 11.87 -3.96 15.76
CA GLU A 54 11.60 -3.85 14.32
C GLU A 54 11.97 -5.16 13.62
N LYS A 55 13.13 -5.73 13.97
CA LYS A 55 13.54 -7.03 13.45
C LYS A 55 12.61 -8.15 13.95
N ALA A 56 12.17 -8.09 15.21
CA ALA A 56 11.19 -9.04 15.74
C ALA A 56 9.86 -8.97 14.96
N ALA A 57 9.36 -7.77 14.68
CA ALA A 57 8.14 -7.56 13.92
C ALA A 57 8.28 -8.06 12.46
N ALA A 58 9.39 -7.71 11.80
CA ALA A 58 9.69 -8.20 10.45
C ALA A 58 9.70 -9.73 10.38
N ASN A 59 10.38 -10.40 11.32
CA ASN A 59 10.43 -11.86 11.39
C ASN A 59 9.03 -12.49 11.47
N ALA A 60 8.12 -11.91 12.27
CA ALA A 60 6.74 -12.40 12.38
C ALA A 60 5.96 -12.27 11.07
N VAL A 61 6.07 -11.11 10.40
CA VAL A 61 5.39 -10.85 9.12
C VAL A 61 5.95 -11.74 8.02
N GLU A 62 7.27 -11.90 7.93
CA GLU A 62 7.93 -12.79 6.96
C GLU A 62 7.48 -14.23 7.12
N GLN A 63 7.36 -14.72 8.37
CA GLN A 63 6.89 -16.07 8.63
C GLN A 63 5.42 -16.24 8.27
N ALA A 64 4.59 -15.24 8.56
CA ALA A 64 3.17 -15.24 8.18
C ALA A 64 2.99 -15.28 6.66
N ALA A 65 3.80 -14.51 5.92
CA ALA A 65 3.73 -14.39 4.46
C ALA A 65 3.98 -15.69 3.71
N LYS A 66 4.65 -16.67 4.35
CA LYS A 66 4.86 -18.00 3.76
C LYS A 66 3.55 -18.78 3.63
N SER A 67 2.62 -18.61 4.56
CA SER A 67 1.41 -19.43 4.66
C SER A 67 0.13 -18.65 4.36
N LEU A 68 0.11 -17.35 4.66
CA LEU A 68 -1.07 -16.49 4.49
C LEU A 68 -0.94 -15.66 3.22
N ARG A 69 -2.01 -15.59 2.44
CA ARG A 69 -2.13 -14.73 1.26
C ARG A 69 -2.86 -13.44 1.64
N ASP A 70 -2.68 -12.41 0.82
CA ASP A 70 -3.34 -11.10 1.00
C ASP A 70 -3.16 -10.48 2.39
N LEU A 71 -1.93 -10.52 2.92
CA LEU A 71 -1.53 -9.74 4.09
C LEU A 71 -1.62 -8.24 3.75
N ARG A 72 -2.41 -7.48 4.52
CA ARG A 72 -2.63 -6.05 4.24
C ARG A 72 -1.99 -5.13 5.27
N VAL A 73 -2.28 -5.39 6.54
CA VAL A 73 -1.85 -4.54 7.63
C VAL A 73 -1.39 -5.41 8.79
N ALA A 74 -0.21 -5.11 9.32
CA ALA A 74 0.31 -5.63 10.56
C ALA A 74 0.50 -4.47 11.54
N GLU A 75 -0.29 -4.46 12.62
CA GLU A 75 -0.26 -3.42 13.65
C GLU A 75 0.50 -3.92 14.87
N VAL A 76 1.40 -3.09 15.41
CA VAL A 76 2.08 -3.39 16.68
C VAL A 76 1.13 -3.12 17.84
N VAL A 77 0.77 -4.17 18.57
CA VAL A 77 -0.10 -4.10 19.76
C VAL A 77 0.71 -3.83 21.01
N LYS A 78 1.84 -4.54 21.15
CA LYS A 78 2.67 -4.46 22.35
C LYS A 78 4.11 -4.84 22.04
N LEU A 79 5.02 -4.08 22.64
CA LEU A 79 6.43 -4.39 22.69
C LEU A 79 6.78 -4.81 24.11
N ASP A 80 7.44 -5.95 24.24
CA ASP A 80 7.96 -6.44 25.52
C ASP A 80 9.36 -7.02 25.36
N ILE A 81 10.00 -7.29 26.50
CA ILE A 81 11.35 -7.84 26.58
C ILE A 81 11.28 -9.12 27.39
N GLN A 82 11.85 -10.18 26.85
CA GLN A 82 12.12 -11.42 27.56
C GLN A 82 13.42 -11.27 28.36
N LEU A 83 13.35 -11.63 29.64
CA LEU A 83 14.50 -11.62 30.53
C LEU A 83 14.93 -13.05 30.85
N ASP A 84 16.24 -13.26 30.95
CA ASP A 84 16.80 -14.52 31.43
C ASP A 84 16.64 -14.66 32.96
N ALA A 85 17.05 -15.81 33.52
CA ALA A 85 17.02 -16.07 34.95
C ALA A 85 17.89 -15.10 35.80
N LYS A 86 18.78 -14.32 35.16
CA LYS A 86 19.66 -13.33 35.79
C LYS A 86 19.13 -11.90 35.60
N GLY A 87 17.95 -11.73 35.00
CA GLY A 87 17.34 -10.43 34.72
C GLY A 87 17.99 -9.67 33.56
N LYS A 88 18.78 -10.33 32.70
CA LYS A 88 19.35 -9.72 31.49
C LYS A 88 18.39 -9.88 30.31
N VAL A 89 18.46 -8.93 29.39
CA VAL A 89 17.70 -8.98 28.12
C VAL A 89 18.12 -10.22 27.34
N GLU A 90 17.18 -11.12 27.11
CA GLU A 90 17.35 -12.33 26.30
C GLU A 90 16.84 -12.10 24.88
N ALA A 91 15.63 -11.54 24.73
CA ALA A 91 15.04 -11.25 23.43
C ALA A 91 14.05 -10.08 23.49
N TYR A 92 13.96 -9.33 22.40
CA TYR A 92 12.91 -8.36 22.12
C TYR A 92 11.72 -9.06 21.47
N ARG A 93 10.52 -8.75 21.93
CA ARG A 93 9.28 -9.34 21.44
C ARG A 93 8.34 -8.28 20.93
N ALA A 94 7.82 -8.48 19.72
CA ALA A 94 6.81 -7.62 19.12
C ALA A 94 5.53 -8.42 18.91
N LYS A 95 4.45 -8.03 19.58
CA LYS A 95 3.11 -8.57 19.36
C LYS A 95 2.42 -7.77 18.26
N LEU A 96 1.94 -8.47 17.25
CA LEU A 96 1.33 -7.90 16.06
C LEU A 96 -0.09 -8.43 15.86
N ASN A 97 -1.03 -7.55 15.54
CA ASN A 97 -2.29 -7.94 14.94
C ASN A 97 -2.14 -7.89 13.43
N VAL A 98 -2.30 -9.04 12.78
CA VAL A 98 -2.12 -9.16 11.33
C VAL A 98 -3.46 -9.49 10.68
N SER A 99 -3.83 -8.63 9.73
CA SER A 99 -5.06 -8.76 8.94
C SER A 99 -4.77 -9.35 7.57
N PHE A 100 -5.58 -10.33 7.16
CA PHE A 100 -5.53 -10.93 5.83
C PHE A 100 -6.93 -11.31 5.35
N LYS A 101 -7.10 -11.39 4.03
CA LYS A 101 -8.39 -11.72 3.42
C LYS A 101 -8.83 -13.12 3.86
N PHE A 102 -10.09 -13.25 4.26
CA PHE A 102 -10.67 -14.56 4.55
C PHE A 102 -11.12 -15.20 3.25
N GLU A 103 -10.50 -16.33 2.91
CA GLU A 103 -10.96 -17.21 1.84
C GLU A 103 -11.94 -18.22 2.45
N GLY A 104 -13.22 -17.83 2.50
CA GLY A 104 -14.30 -18.77 2.81
C GLY A 104 -14.49 -19.72 1.63
N THR A 105 -14.54 -21.03 1.91
CA THR A 105 -14.81 -22.08 0.91
C THR A 105 -16.24 -22.00 0.40
#